data_AF-A0A1C4YFD7-F1
#
_entry.id   AF-A0A1C4YFD7-F1
#
_cell.length_a   1.000
_cell.length_b   1.000
_cell.length_c   1.000
_cell.angle_alpha   90.00
_cell.angle_beta   90.00
_cell.angle_gamma   90.00
#
_symmetry.space_group_name_H-M   'P 1'
#
loop_
_entity.id
_entity.type
_entity.pdbx_description
1 polymer ?
#
loop_
_entity_poly.entity_id
_entity_poly.type
_entity_poly.pdbx_seq_one_letter_code
_entity_poly.pdbx_strand_id
1 'polypeptide(L)'
;ADSGYEGAGQGIHTPYKQPAGGRRLAVDNRTHNAILRSLRCLGERGFAILTGRWRTLRHTTASPRHLGDIVRAALNLTHFEYRYLSESC
;
A
#
# COMPACT_ATOMS: atom_id res chain seq x y z
N ALA A 1 3.96 -5.70 6.97
CA ALA A 1 4.07 -6.83 6.03
C ALA A 1 2.79 -7.67 6.05
N ASP A 2 2.67 -8.69 5.22
CA ASP A 2 1.67 -9.75 5.41
C ASP A 2 2.14 -10.76 6.48
N SER A 3 1.24 -11.65 6.91
CA SER A 3 1.50 -12.61 7.99
C SER A 3 2.56 -13.67 7.68
N GLY A 4 2.97 -13.84 6.42
CA GLY A 4 4.08 -14.71 6.04
C GLY A 4 5.43 -14.24 6.55
N TYR A 5 5.57 -12.94 6.86
CA TYR A 5 6.77 -12.33 7.44
C TYR A 5 6.75 -12.32 8.97
N GLU A 6 6.02 -13.26 9.58
CA GLU A 6 6.04 -13.43 11.02
C GLU A 6 7.46 -13.80 11.46
N GLY A 7 8.00 -13.06 12.43
CA GLY A 7 9.37 -13.26 12.90
C GLY A 7 10.48 -12.65 12.02
N ALA A 8 10.14 -11.85 10.99
CA ALA A 8 11.13 -11.22 10.12
C ALA A 8 12.12 -10.28 10.84
N GLY A 9 11.78 -9.78 12.04
CA GLY A 9 12.63 -8.87 12.81
C GLY A 9 12.77 -7.49 12.16
N GLN A 10 13.82 -6.75 12.52
CA GLN A 10 14.23 -5.47 11.90
C GLN A 10 13.13 -4.38 11.85
N GLY A 11 12.20 -4.39 12.81
CA GLY A 11 11.11 -3.41 12.87
C GLY A 11 9.98 -3.66 11.86
N ILE A 12 9.96 -4.82 11.18
CA ILE A 12 8.87 -5.18 10.28
C ILE A 12 7.64 -5.56 11.11
N HIS A 13 6.63 -4.68 11.10
CA HIS A 13 5.34 -4.96 11.73
C HIS A 13 4.49 -5.90 10.87
N THR A 14 4.07 -7.01 11.48
CA THR A 14 3.33 -8.09 10.85
C THR A 14 2.03 -8.32 11.63
N PRO A 15 0.88 -8.54 10.95
CA PRO A 15 -0.36 -8.78 11.67
C PRO A 15 -0.31 -10.10 12.44
N TYR A 16 -0.90 -10.12 13.62
CA TYR A 16 -1.10 -11.34 14.40
C TYR A 16 -2.03 -12.30 13.67
N LYS A 17 -1.57 -13.53 13.45
CA LYS A 17 -2.36 -14.61 12.83
C LYS A 17 -3.50 -15.04 13.73
N GLN A 18 -4.62 -15.45 13.12
CA GLN A 18 -5.72 -16.04 13.86
C GLN A 18 -5.30 -17.41 14.40
N PRO A 19 -5.52 -17.70 15.70
CA PRO A 19 -5.11 -18.97 16.29
C PRO A 19 -5.91 -20.14 15.70
N ALA A 20 -5.25 -21.31 15.64
CA ALA A 20 -5.90 -22.55 15.26
C ALA A 20 -7.12 -22.84 16.16
N GLY A 21 -8.19 -23.32 15.53
CA GLY A 21 -9.47 -23.58 16.20
C GLY A 21 -10.44 -22.39 16.25
N GLY A 22 -10.19 -21.32 15.48
CA GLY A 22 -11.16 -20.22 15.29
C GLY A 22 -11.33 -19.30 16.49
N ARG A 23 -10.50 -19.45 17.53
CA ARG A 23 -10.54 -18.59 18.72
C ARG A 23 -10.31 -17.13 18.32
N ARG A 24 -11.04 -16.23 18.98
CA ARG A 24 -10.95 -14.80 18.72
C ARG A 24 -9.65 -14.25 19.30
N LEU A 25 -9.00 -13.37 18.53
CA LEU A 25 -7.80 -12.66 18.98
C LEU A 25 -8.12 -11.74 20.18
N ALA A 26 -7.13 -11.62 21.07
CA ALA A 26 -7.14 -10.62 22.14
C ALA A 26 -7.43 -9.22 21.58
N VAL A 27 -8.05 -8.36 22.40
CA VAL A 27 -8.44 -7.01 21.99
C VAL A 27 -7.23 -6.25 21.43
N ASP A 28 -6.10 -6.29 22.12
CA ASP A 28 -4.90 -5.55 21.72
C ASP A 28 -4.34 -6.03 20.38
N ASN A 29 -4.32 -7.34 20.13
CA ASN A 29 -3.87 -7.90 18.85
C ASN A 29 -4.81 -7.50 17.71
N ARG A 30 -6.12 -7.40 17.96
CA ARG A 30 -7.08 -6.90 16.98
C ARG A 30 -6.88 -5.41 16.71
N THR A 31 -6.66 -4.61 17.74
CA THR A 31 -6.35 -3.18 17.61
C THR A 31 -5.06 -2.97 16.83
N HIS A 32 -4.00 -3.74 17.12
CA HIS A 32 -2.75 -3.72 16.38
C HIS A 32 -2.97 -4.03 14.88
N ASN A 33 -3.69 -5.12 14.58
CA ASN A 33 -4.00 -5.49 13.20
C ASN A 33 -4.85 -4.43 12.48
N ALA A 34 -5.78 -3.78 13.18
CA ALA A 34 -6.60 -2.71 12.63
C ALA A 34 -5.77 -1.48 12.26
N ILE A 35 -4.88 -1.03 13.16
CA ILE A 35 -3.96 0.09 12.89
C ILE A 35 -3.05 -0.24 11.71
N LEU A 36 -2.45 -1.43 11.69
CA LEU A 36 -1.58 -1.85 10.59
C LEU A 36 -2.31 -1.88 9.25
N ARG A 37 -3.57 -2.36 9.22
CA ARG A 37 -4.40 -2.35 8.02
C ARG A 37 -4.76 -0.93 7.57
N SER A 38 -5.09 -0.04 8.51
CA SER A 38 -5.37 1.37 8.20
C SER A 38 -4.17 2.07 7.58
N LEU A 39 -2.96 1.82 8.08
CA LEU A 39 -1.74 2.37 7.50
C LEU A 39 -1.50 1.85 6.07
N ARG A 40 -1.69 0.54 5.85
CA ARG A 40 -1.58 -0.06 4.51
C ARG A 40 -2.62 0.50 3.53
N CYS A 41 -3.85 0.71 4.00
CA CYS A 41 -4.96 1.20 3.20
C CYS A 41 -4.61 2.50 2.46
N LEU A 42 -3.87 3.42 3.09
CA LEU A 42 -3.43 4.67 2.45
C LEU A 42 -2.52 4.41 1.24
N GLY A 43 -1.53 3.53 1.39
CA GLY A 43 -0.63 3.15 0.32
C GLY A 43 -1.36 2.39 -0.80
N GLU A 44 -2.15 1.38 -0.43
CA GLU A 44 -2.94 0.57 -1.37
C GLU A 44 -3.91 1.44 -2.19
N ARG A 45 -4.57 2.41 -1.55
CA ARG A 45 -5.41 3.39 -2.23
C ARG A 45 -4.60 4.26 -3.20
N GLY A 46 -3.44 4.76 -2.79
CA GLY A 46 -2.55 5.53 -3.66
C GLY A 46 -2.14 4.73 -4.91
N PHE A 47 -1.74 3.48 -4.73
CA PHE A 47 -1.42 2.58 -5.84
C PHE A 47 -2.63 2.28 -6.74
N ALA A 48 -3.82 2.12 -6.18
CA ALA A 48 -5.05 1.94 -6.96
C ALA A 48 -5.37 3.15 -7.83
N ILE A 49 -5.18 4.37 -7.31
CA ILE A 49 -5.35 5.62 -8.09
C ILE A 49 -4.32 5.66 -9.23
N LEU A 50 -3.05 5.41 -8.93
CA LEU A 50 -1.98 5.48 -9.92
C LEU A 50 -2.15 4.43 -11.03
N THR A 51 -2.38 3.17 -10.68
CA THR A 51 -2.59 2.08 -11.66
C THR A 51 -3.91 2.24 -12.42
N GLY A 52 -4.92 2.85 -11.79
CA GLY A 52 -6.17 3.24 -12.42
C GLY A 52 -5.97 4.29 -13.51
N ARG A 53 -5.24 5.37 -13.18
CA ARG A 53 -5.00 6.55 -14.04
C ARG A 53 -3.94 6.31 -15.13
N TRP A 54 -2.87 5.58 -14.81
CA TRP A 54 -1.70 5.40 -15.68
C TRP A 54 -1.60 3.96 -16.18
N ARG A 55 -1.99 3.74 -17.44
CA ARG A 55 -1.97 2.40 -18.08
C ARG A 55 -0.57 1.76 -18.06
N THR A 56 0.49 2.55 -18.15
CA THR A 56 1.89 2.09 -18.11
C THR A 56 2.26 1.39 -16.79
N LEU A 57 1.51 1.63 -15.70
CA LEU A 57 1.74 0.99 -14.42
C LEU A 57 1.03 -0.36 -14.28
N ARG A 58 0.08 -0.69 -15.17
CA ARG A 58 -0.62 -1.99 -15.14
C ARG A 58 0.20 -3.12 -15.74
N HIS A 59 0.94 -2.80 -16.81
CA HIS A 59 1.77 -3.76 -17.54
C HIS A 59 3.13 -3.12 -17.81
N THR A 60 4.11 -3.51 -17.02
CA THR A 60 5.49 -3.02 -17.14
C THR A 60 6.47 -4.16 -16.96
N THR A 61 7.49 -4.19 -17.81
CA THR A 61 8.62 -5.12 -17.75
C THR A 61 9.87 -4.43 -17.20
N ALA A 62 9.74 -3.20 -16.70
CA ALA A 62 10.86 -2.45 -16.13
C ALA A 62 11.42 -3.15 -14.89
N SER A 63 12.74 -3.03 -14.69
CA SER A 63 13.39 -3.52 -13.47
C SER A 63 12.84 -2.78 -12.24
N PRO A 64 12.88 -3.37 -11.03
CA PRO A 64 12.37 -2.72 -9.82
C PRO A 64 12.92 -1.31 -9.57
N ARG A 65 14.21 -1.11 -9.91
CA ARG A 65 14.87 0.20 -9.81
C ARG A 65 14.24 1.22 -10.76
N HIS A 66 14.08 0.85 -12.03
CA HIS A 66 13.51 1.73 -13.06
C HIS A 66 12.00 1.95 -12.86
N LEU A 67 11.29 0.96 -12.33
CA LEU A 67 9.88 1.08 -11.96
C LEU A 67 9.67 2.16 -10.91
N GLY A 68 10.58 2.30 -9.95
CA GLY A 68 10.54 3.36 -8.94
C GLY A 68 10.52 4.77 -9.56
N ASP A 69 11.35 5.00 -10.57
CA ASP A 69 11.40 6.28 -11.29
C ASP A 69 10.10 6.54 -12.07
N ILE A 70 9.55 5.52 -12.74
CA ILE A 70 8.25 5.62 -13.44
C ILE A 70 7.13 5.96 -12.45
N VAL A 71 7.05 5.26 -11.31
CA VAL A 71 6.03 5.51 -10.27
C VAL A 71 6.17 6.91 -9.71
N ARG A 72 7.40 7.38 -9.47
CA ARG A 72 7.66 8.75 -8.99
C ARG A 72 7.21 9.80 -10.00
N ALA A 73 7.49 9.60 -11.29
CA ALA A 73 7.01 10.50 -12.34
C ALA A 73 5.48 10.51 -12.41
N ALA A 74 4.84 9.34 -12.43
CA ALA A 74 3.40 9.20 -12.43
C ALA A 74 2.73 9.88 -11.22
N LEU A 75 3.32 9.75 -10.03
CA LEU A 75 2.84 10.42 -8.82
C LEU A 75 2.91 11.96 -8.94
N ASN A 76 4.01 12.50 -9.46
CA ASN A 76 4.14 13.95 -9.67
C ASN A 76 3.10 14.48 -10.67
N LEU A 77 2.90 13.76 -11.78
CA LEU A 77 1.89 14.13 -12.78
C LEU A 77 0.47 14.08 -12.20
N THR A 78 0.15 13.06 -11.39
CA THR A 78 -1.14 12.99 -10.70
C THR A 78 -1.35 14.16 -9.74
N HIS A 79 -0.32 14.55 -8.97
CA HIS A 79 -0.42 15.73 -8.11
C HIS A 79 -0.60 17.03 -8.92
N PHE A 80 0.09 17.16 -10.04
CA PHE A 80 -0.07 18.29 -10.94
C PHE A 80 -1.51 18.38 -11.49
N GLU A 81 -2.06 17.27 -11.96
CA GLU A 81 -3.45 17.21 -12.45
C GLU A 81 -4.46 17.64 -11.38
N TYR A 82 -4.37 17.08 -10.17
CA TYR A 82 -5.30 17.42 -9.10
C TYR A 82 -5.17 18.86 -8.61
N ARG A 83 -3.95 19.42 -8.62
CA ARG A 83 -3.71 20.77 -8.09
C ARG A 83 -4.01 21.87 -9.10
N TYR A 84 -3.77 21.65 -10.38
CA TYR A 84 -3.79 22.72 -11.38
C TYR A 84 -4.85 22.54 -12.45
N LEU A 85 -5.23 21.31 -12.79
CA LEU A 85 -6.23 21.05 -13.82
C LEU A 85 -7.64 20.89 -13.25
N SER A 86 -7.77 20.61 -11.94
CA SER A 86 -9.08 20.53 -11.26
C SER A 86 -9.70 21.90 -10.97
N GLU A 87 -8.91 22.97 -10.89
CA GLU A 87 -9.39 24.34 -10.61
C GLU A 87 -9.72 25.13 -11.89
N SER A 88 -9.50 24.53 -13.07
CA SER A 88 -9.67 25.21 -14.36
C SER A 88 -11.06 25.02 -15.00
N CYS A 89 -12.09 24.69 -14.21
CA CYS A 89 -13.45 24.48 -14.70
C CYS A 89 -14.47 25.35 -13.96
#